data_AF-A0A955V1K5-F1
#
_entry.id   AF-A0A955V1K5-F1
#
_cell.length_a   1.000
_cell.length_b   1.000
_cell.length_c   1.000
_cell.angle_alpha   90.00
_cell.angle_beta   90.00
_cell.angle_gamma   90.00
#
_symmetry.space_group_name_H-M   'P 1'
#
loop_
_entity.id
_entity.type
_entity.pdbx_description
1 polymer ?
#
loop_
_entity_poly.entity_id
_entity_poly.type
_entity_poly.pdbx_seq_one_letter_code
_entity_poly.pdbx_strand_id
1 'polypeptide(L)' 'MDRIRRLHGRVRSYAWGSHRALAELCHRPSPTPEPEAELWFGAHPSAPSALWLDDEGVETTPLDAWIARDPAAALGAET' A
#
# COMPACT_ATOMS: atom_id res chain seq x y z
N MET A 1 -4.45 8.10 -21.60
CA MET A 1 -3.85 8.28 -20.26
C MET A 1 -4.50 7.26 -19.37
N ASP A 2 -3.74 6.24 -18.99
CA ASP A 2 -4.24 5.26 -18.04
C ASP A 2 -4.28 5.90 -16.66
N ARG A 3 -5.50 6.15 -16.17
CA ARG A 3 -5.76 7.10 -15.08
C ARG A 3 -5.83 6.42 -13.72
N ILE A 4 -5.78 5.09 -13.69
CA ILE A 4 -5.87 4.27 -12.49
C ILE A 4 -4.61 3.42 -12.40
N ARG A 5 -3.98 3.39 -11.22
CA ARG A 5 -2.81 2.56 -10.94
C ARG A 5 -3.10 1.68 -9.74
N ARG A 6 -2.49 0.49 -9.72
CA ARG A 6 -2.60 -0.42 -8.59
C ARG A 6 -1.70 0.03 -7.44
N LEU A 7 -2.24 -0.08 -6.23
CA LEU A 7 -1.50 0.10 -4.98
C LEU A 7 -1.37 -1.24 -4.28
N HIS A 8 -0.17 -1.52 -3.78
CA HIS A 8 0.09 -2.60 -2.85
C HIS A 8 0.23 -2.02 -1.44
N GLY A 9 -0.69 -2.41 -0.55
CA GLY A 9 -0.72 -1.97 0.84
C GLY A 9 0.43 -2.52 1.67
N ARG A 10 0.61 -1.98 2.88
CA ARG A 10 1.64 -2.43 3.82
C ARG A 10 1.00 -3.06 5.05
N VAL A 11 1.30 -4.33 5.32
CA VAL A 11 0.87 -5.00 6.55
C VAL A 11 1.73 -4.54 7.72
N ARG A 12 1.08 -4.24 8.85
CA ARG A 12 1.74 -3.95 10.13
C ARG A 12 1.55 -5.12 11.07
N SER A 13 2.65 -5.74 11.48
CA SER A 13 2.63 -6.95 12.31
C SER A 13 2.73 -6.64 13.81
N TYR A 14 1.74 -5.93 14.34
CA TYR A 14 1.70 -5.65 15.78
C TYR A 14 1.19 -6.84 16.58
N ALA A 15 1.65 -6.99 17.82
CA ALA A 15 1.36 -8.14 18.68
C ALA A 15 -0.14 -8.39 18.94
N TRP A 16 -0.98 -7.36 18.81
CA TRP A 16 -2.44 -7.47 18.95
C TRP A 16 -3.15 -7.91 17.66
N GLY A 17 -2.43 -8.09 16.56
CA GLY A 17 -2.97 -8.46 15.27
C GLY A 17 -3.53 -9.88 15.21
N SER A 18 -4.30 -10.15 14.15
CA SER A 18 -4.86 -11.47 13.90
C SER A 18 -3.96 -12.27 12.96
N HIS A 19 -3.79 -13.56 13.22
CA HIS A 19 -3.14 -14.47 12.27
C HIS A 19 -4.05 -14.90 11.11
N ARG A 20 -5.30 -14.44 11.05
CA ARG A 20 -6.30 -14.94 10.09
C ARG A 20 -7.08 -13.85 9.37
N ALA A 21 -7.56 -12.85 10.10
CA ALA A 21 -8.60 -11.94 9.60
C ALA A 21 -8.20 -11.23 8.29
N LEU A 22 -7.04 -10.59 8.26
CA LEU A 22 -6.57 -9.87 7.06
C LEU A 22 -6.09 -10.81 5.96
N ALA A 23 -5.46 -11.94 6.30
CA ALA A 23 -5.06 -12.94 5.32
C ALA A 23 -6.28 -13.51 4.58
N GLU A 24 -7.31 -13.93 5.30
CA GLU A 24 -8.54 -14.49 4.73
C GLU A 24 -9.32 -13.44 3.93
N LEU A 25 -9.43 -12.21 4.44
CA LEU A 25 -10.07 -11.10 3.73
C LEU A 25 -9.38 -10.81 2.38
N CYS A 26 -8.05 -10.91 2.34
CA CYS A 26 -7.27 -10.71 1.11
C CYS A 26 -7.10 -12.00 0.29
N HIS A 27 -7.80 -13.09 0.62
CA HIS A 27 -7.66 -14.39 -0.04
C HIS A 27 -6.22 -14.92 -0.08
N ARG A 28 -5.43 -14.63 0.95
CA ARG A 28 -4.08 -15.15 1.17
C ARG A 28 -4.09 -16.40 2.06
N PRO A 29 -3.02 -17.21 2.05
CA PRO A 29 -2.89 -18.34 2.97
C PRO A 29 -3.07 -17.92 4.43
N SER A 30 -3.87 -18.70 5.17
CA SER A 30 -4.20 -18.50 6.58
C SER A 30 -4.00 -19.83 7.34
N PRO A 31 -3.46 -19.82 8.57
CA PRO A 31 -2.97 -18.65 9.32
C PRO A 31 -1.61 -18.12 8.82
N THR A 32 -1.33 -16.85 9.08
CA THR A 32 -0.03 -16.22 8.80
C THR A 32 1.02 -16.52 9.88
N PRO A 33 2.32 -16.49 9.56
CA PRO A 33 3.38 -16.69 10.56
C PRO A 33 3.41 -15.61 11.64
N GLU A 34 3.21 -14.34 11.24
CA GLU A 34 3.15 -13.19 12.14
C GLU A 34 1.71 -12.66 12.25
N PRO A 35 1.31 -12.08 13.40
CA PRO A 35 0.00 -11.45 13.53
C PRO A 35 -0.08 -10.24 12.60
N GLU A 36 -1.21 -10.05 11.94
CA GLU A 36 -1.46 -8.91 11.06
C GLU A 36 -2.51 -8.01 11.72
N ALA A 37 -2.07 -6.82 12.13
CA ALA A 37 -2.90 -5.88 12.87
C ALA A 37 -3.59 -4.88 11.95
N GLU A 38 -2.85 -4.32 11.00
CA GLU A 38 -3.33 -3.28 10.11
C GLU A 38 -2.81 -3.51 8.69
N LEU A 39 -3.64 -3.16 7.69
CA LEU A 39 -3.25 -3.10 6.28
C LEU A 39 -3.36 -1.65 5.81
N TRP A 40 -2.22 -0.99 5.60
CA TRP A 40 -2.18 0.44 5.29
C TRP A 40 -2.16 0.70 3.80
N PHE A 41 -3.03 1.62 3.37
CA PHE A 41 -3.04 2.22 2.04
C PHE A 41 -2.81 3.73 2.17
N GLY A 42 -1.68 4.22 1.68
CA GLY A 42 -1.36 5.64 1.74
C GLY A 42 0.13 5.95 1.66
N ALA A 43 0.45 7.21 1.88
CA ALA A 43 1.79 7.79 1.76
C ALA A 43 2.45 8.07 3.13
N HIS A 44 2.09 7.31 4.17
CA HIS A 44 2.68 7.53 5.49
C HIS A 44 4.18 7.16 5.49
N PRO A 45 5.11 8.04 5.92
CA PRO A 45 6.56 7.83 5.76
C PRO A 45 7.11 6.55 6.40
N SER A 46 6.47 6.04 7.46
CA SER A 46 6.92 4.79 8.11
C SER A 46 6.59 3.51 7.32
N ALA A 47 5.62 3.58 6.39
CA ALA A 47 5.16 2.45 5.60
C ALA A 47 4.34 2.92 4.38
N PRO A 48 4.96 3.61 3.42
CA PRO A 48 4.25 4.01 2.21
C PRO A 48 3.84 2.77 1.40
N SER A 49 2.65 2.83 0.81
CA SER A 49 2.20 1.84 -0.17
C SER A 49 3.11 1.86 -1.40
N ALA A 50 3.26 0.71 -2.05
CA ALA A 50 3.95 0.64 -3.32
C ALA A 50 2.95 0.90 -4.46
N LEU A 51 3.26 1.87 -5.32
CA LEU A 51 2.54 2.17 -6.54
C LEU A 51 3.16 1.39 -7.69
N TRP A 52 2.35 0.66 -8.44
CA TRP A 52 2.81 -0.05 -9.63
C TRP A 52 2.97 0.93 -10.80
N LEU A 53 4.11 0.85 -11.47
CA LEU A 53 4.44 1.69 -12.62
C LEU A 53 4.12 1.02 -13.96
N ASP A 54 3.94 -0.30 -13.95
CA ASP A 54 3.45 -1.16 -15.02
C ASP A 54 2.25 -2.00 -14.54
N ASP A 55 1.62 -2.76 -15.45
CA ASP A 55 0.44 -3.57 -15.14
C ASP A 55 0.81 -4.86 -14.39
N GLU A 56 2.04 -5.34 -14.57
CA GLU A 56 2.57 -6.57 -13.99
C GLU A 56 3.08 -6.39 -12.55
N GLY A 57 3.29 -5.15 -12.10
CA GLY A 57 3.85 -4.82 -10.79
C GLY A 57 5.35 -5.09 -10.65
N VAL A 58 6.07 -5.15 -11.78
CA VAL A 58 7.52 -5.40 -11.79
C VAL A 58 8.26 -4.14 -11.40
N GLU A 59 7.89 -3.02 -12.00
CA GLU A 59 8.40 -1.71 -11.63
C GLU A 59 7.47 -1.05 -10.61
N THR A 60 8.00 -0.67 -9.45
CA THR A 60 7.24 -0.01 -8.38
C THR A 60 7.97 1.18 -7.79
N THR A 61 7.22 2.09 -7.20
CA THR A 61 7.76 3.22 -6.45
C THR A 61 6.95 3.46 -5.16
N PRO A 62 7.55 3.97 -4.07
CA PRO A 62 6.81 4.40 -2.90
C PRO A 62 5.83 5.53 -3.23
N LEU A 63 4.60 5.47 -2.72
CA LEU A 63 3.55 6.45 -3.02
C LEU A 63 3.91 7.87 -2.55
N ASP A 64 4.56 7.99 -1.39
CA ASP A 64 5.07 9.27 -0.87
C ASP A 64 6.11 9.89 -1.81
N ALA A 65 7.07 9.09 -2.28
CA ALA A 65 8.07 9.54 -3.26
C ALA A 65 7.43 9.91 -4.59
N TRP A 66 6.41 9.19 -5.05
CA TRP A 66 5.69 9.51 -6.27
C TRP A 66 4.93 10.84 -6.16
N ILE A 67 4.21 11.06 -5.05
CA ILE A 67 3.52 12.32 -4.76
C ILE A 67 4.52 13.48 -4.72
N ALA A 68 5.68 13.30 -4.07
CA ALA A 68 6.70 14.34 -3.94
C ALA A 68 7.30 14.80 -5.28
N ARG A 69 7.22 14.01 -6.36
CA ARG A 69 7.73 14.38 -7.69
C ARG A 69 6.89 15.47 -8.35
N ASP A 70 5.58 15.45 -8.15
CA ASP A 70 4.64 16.48 -8.63
C ASP A 70 3.40 16.52 -7.73
N PRO A 71 3.47 17.23 -6.59
CA PRO A 71 2.35 17.28 -5.64
C PRO A 71 1.08 17.89 -6.23
N ALA A 72 1.22 18.87 -7.13
CA ALA A 72 0.07 19.52 -7.76
C ALA A 72 -0.68 18.55 -8.68
N ALA A 73 0.03 17.72 -9.46
CA ALA A 73 -0.59 16.68 -10.27
C ALA A 73 -1.20 15.55 -9.43
N ALA A 74 -0.57 15.21 -8.30
CA ALA A 74 -0.99 14.09 -7.46
C ALA A 74 -2.13 14.43 -6.49
N LEU A 75 -2.12 15.62 -5.89
CA LEU A 75 -3.02 16.03 -4.81
C LEU A 75 -4.00 17.15 -5.23
N GLY A 76 -3.73 17.82 -6.36
CA GLY A 76 -4.40 19.05 -6.74
C GLY A 76 -3.66 20.29 -6.23
N ALA A 77 -4.10 21.47 -6.70
CA ALA A 77 -3.55 22.74 -6.23
C ALA A 77 -3.93 23.01 -4.76
N GLU A 78 -3.06 23.71 -4.04
CA GLU A 78 -3.41 24.24 -2.71
C GLU A 78 -4.62 25.18 -2.83
N THR A 79 -5.57 25.05 -1.90
CA THR A 79 -6.80 25.85 -1.84
C THR A 79 -6.66 27.02 -0.87
#